data_AF-A0A0H3HTK4-F1
#
_entry.id   AF-A0A0H3HTK4-F1
#
_cell.length_a   1.000
_cell.length_b   1.000
_cell.length_c   1.000
_cell.angle_alpha   90.00
_cell.angle_beta   90.00
_cell.angle_gamma   90.00
#
_symmetry.space_group_name_H-M   'P 1'
#
loop_
_entity.id
_entity.type
_entity.pdbx_description
1 polymer ?
#
loop_
_entity_poly.entity_id
_entity_poly.type
_entity_poly.pdbx_seq_one_letter_code
_entity_poly.pdbx_strand_id
1 'polypeptide(L)'
;MRTPALIEPALRQALHGPKRHDVQAALGWDDSQVSRFLSGGQGIVIDKIDTLVAAVGFVLVTRKYLDAVATLGEVGVHCECARRGYGECRQGGNPCES
;
A
#
# COMPACT_ATOMS: atom_id res chain seq x y z
N MET A 1 17.41 -4.49 8.51
CA MET A 1 16.80 -4.15 7.21
C MET A 1 15.29 -4.25 7.36
N ARG A 2 14.51 -3.23 6.99
CA ARG A 2 13.04 -3.35 6.98
C ARG A 2 12.65 -4.25 5.80
N THR A 3 11.96 -5.35 6.08
CA THR A 3 11.43 -6.23 5.04
C THR A 3 10.38 -5.45 4.24
N PRO A 4 10.42 -5.48 2.89
CA PRO A 4 9.37 -4.88 2.07
C PRO A 4 8.01 -5.47 2.44
N ALA A 5 6.97 -4.64 2.50
CA ALA A 5 5.60 -5.15 2.55
C ALA A 5 5.32 -5.90 1.24
N LEU A 6 4.98 -7.19 1.35
CA LEU A 6 4.67 -8.05 0.21
C LEU A 6 3.16 -8.29 0.12
N ILE A 7 2.68 -8.56 -1.08
CA ILE A 7 1.26 -8.85 -1.32
C ILE A 7 0.87 -10.22 -0.74
N GLU A 8 1.72 -11.24 -0.86
CA GLU A 8 1.42 -12.61 -0.40
C GLU A 8 1.08 -12.71 1.10
N PRO A 9 1.86 -12.14 2.04
CA PRO A 9 1.54 -12.21 3.46
C PRO A 9 0.21 -11.55 3.79
N ALA A 10 -0.11 -10.44 3.13
CA ALA A 10 -1.38 -9.73 3.34
C ALA A 10 -2.58 -10.54 2.81
N LEU A 11 -2.43 -11.19 1.65
CA LEU A 11 -3.44 -12.10 1.11
C LEU A 11 -3.65 -13.30 2.03
N ARG A 12 -2.57 -13.93 2.49
CA ARG A 12 -2.63 -15.06 3.42
C ARG A 12 -3.33 -14.66 4.72
N GLN A 13 -3.00 -13.49 5.28
CA GLN A 13 -3.67 -12.98 6.47
C GLN A 13 -5.16 -12.73 6.25
N ALA A 14 -5.56 -12.15 5.10
CA ALA A 14 -6.97 -11.88 4.81
C ALA A 14 -7.79 -13.16 4.61
N LEU A 15 -7.23 -14.17 3.95
CA LEU A 15 -7.89 -15.46 3.67
C LEU A 15 -7.94 -16.42 4.87
N HIS A 16 -7.10 -16.21 5.88
CA HIS A 16 -7.18 -16.89 7.18
C HIS A 16 -7.96 -16.09 8.23
N GLY A 17 -8.22 -14.81 7.97
CA GLY A 17 -8.81 -13.88 8.93
C GLY A 17 -10.33 -13.66 8.75
N PRO A 18 -10.89 -12.68 9.46
CA PRO A 18 -12.32 -12.37 9.42
C PRO A 18 -12.81 -11.87 8.05
N LYS A 19 -11.89 -11.35 7.21
CA LYS A 19 -12.19 -10.88 5.85
C LYS A 19 -12.31 -12.00 4.81
N ARG A 20 -12.10 -13.27 5.20
CA ARG A 20 -12.11 -14.41 4.29
C ARG A 20 -13.36 -14.45 3.41
N HIS A 21 -14.54 -14.29 4.02
CA HIS A 21 -15.82 -14.37 3.32
C HIS A 21 -16.01 -13.22 2.32
N ASP A 22 -15.56 -12.01 2.66
CA ASP A 22 -15.61 -10.86 1.75
C ASP A 22 -14.72 -11.09 0.53
N VAL A 23 -13.50 -11.59 0.75
CA VAL A 23 -12.55 -11.91 -0.32
C VAL A 23 -13.08 -13.05 -1.20
N GLN A 24 -13.70 -14.08 -0.59
CA GLN A 24 -14.36 -15.17 -1.32
C GLN A 24 -15.48 -14.65 -2.22
N ALA A 25 -16.38 -13.84 -1.66
CA ALA A 25 -17.51 -13.29 -2.39
C ALA A 25 -17.04 -12.39 -3.56
N ALA A 26 -16.07 -11.51 -3.31
CA ALA A 26 -15.51 -10.61 -4.32
C ALA A 26 -14.88 -11.38 -5.50
N LEU A 27 -14.25 -12.52 -5.23
CA LEU A 27 -13.59 -13.34 -6.24
C LEU A 27 -14.51 -14.40 -6.85
N GLY A 28 -15.74 -14.54 -6.35
CA GLY A 28 -16.63 -15.66 -6.70
C GLY A 28 -15.98 -17.01 -6.41
N TRP A 29 -15.29 -17.12 -5.27
CA TRP A 29 -14.59 -18.33 -4.84
C TRP A 29 -15.35 -19.09 -3.76
N ASP A 30 -15.29 -20.41 -3.84
CA ASP A 30 -15.70 -21.31 -2.76
C ASP A 30 -14.51 -21.65 -1.82
N ASP A 31 -14.80 -22.38 -0.73
CA ASP A 31 -13.78 -22.82 0.22
C ASP A 31 -12.72 -23.75 -0.39
N SER A 32 -13.08 -24.52 -1.41
CA SER A 32 -12.14 -25.41 -2.11
C SER A 32 -11.14 -24.61 -2.94
N GLN A 33 -11.58 -23.51 -3.56
CA GLN A 33 -10.74 -22.62 -4.37
C GLN A 33 -9.80 -21.81 -3.49
N VAL A 34 -10.28 -21.30 -2.35
CA VAL A 34 -9.41 -20.65 -1.36
C VAL A 34 -8.34 -21.61 -0.86
N SER A 35 -8.73 -22.84 -0.52
CA SER A 35 -7.78 -23.85 -0.04
C SER A 35 -6.73 -24.19 -1.10
N ARG A 36 -7.15 -24.37 -2.37
CA ARG A 36 -6.23 -24.59 -3.50
C ARG A 36 -5.31 -23.42 -3.77
N PHE A 37 -5.81 -22.18 -3.65
CA PHE A 37 -4.98 -20.99 -3.80
C PHE A 37 -3.90 -20.92 -2.70
N LEU A 38 -4.29 -21.13 -1.43
CA LEU A 38 -3.36 -21.08 -0.29
C LEU A 38 -2.32 -22.21 -0.29
N SER A 39 -2.63 -23.35 -0.93
CA SER A 39 -1.70 -24.47 -1.12
C SER A 39 -0.87 -24.37 -2.41
N GLY A 40 -1.09 -23.34 -3.24
CA GLY A 40 -0.40 -23.16 -4.52
C GLY A 40 -0.92 -24.05 -5.66
N GLY A 41 -2.02 -24.78 -5.44
CA GLY A 41 -2.67 -25.63 -6.46
C GLY A 41 -3.56 -24.87 -7.46
N GLN A 42 -3.71 -23.55 -7.30
CA GLN A 42 -4.46 -22.70 -8.22
C GLN A 42 -3.80 -21.31 -8.34
N GLY A 43 -3.71 -20.81 -9.58
CA GLY A 43 -3.29 -19.43 -9.88
C GLY A 43 -4.46 -18.44 -9.92
N ILE A 44 -4.14 -17.17 -10.13
CA ILE A 44 -5.13 -16.10 -10.32
C ILE A 44 -5.18 -15.73 -11.80
N VAL A 45 -6.38 -15.65 -12.34
CA VAL A 45 -6.64 -15.14 -13.69
C VAL A 45 -6.50 -13.62 -13.72
N ILE A 46 -6.03 -13.07 -14.84
CA ILE A 46 -5.61 -11.66 -14.95
C ILE A 46 -6.72 -10.66 -14.57
N ASP A 47 -7.97 -10.98 -14.90
CA ASP A 47 -9.17 -10.19 -14.61
C ASP A 47 -9.51 -10.12 -13.11
N LYS A 48 -8.99 -11.04 -12.29
CA LYS A 48 -9.22 -11.06 -10.84
C LYS A 48 -8.12 -10.39 -10.03
N ILE A 49 -7.01 -9.97 -10.66
CA ILE A 49 -5.86 -9.39 -9.94
C ILE A 49 -6.28 -8.12 -9.20
N ASP A 50 -6.95 -7.19 -9.88
CA ASP A 50 -7.34 -5.91 -9.28
C ASP A 50 -8.34 -6.11 -8.13
N THR A 51 -9.34 -6.98 -8.34
CA THR A 51 -10.32 -7.34 -7.30
C THR A 51 -9.66 -7.95 -6.07
N LEU A 52 -8.69 -8.85 -6.28
CA LEU A 52 -7.96 -9.50 -5.20
C LEU A 52 -7.14 -8.49 -4.38
N VAL A 53 -6.40 -7.61 -5.06
CA VAL A 53 -5.56 -6.57 -4.45
C VAL A 53 -6.43 -5.55 -3.69
N ALA A 54 -7.58 -5.17 -4.26
CA ALA A 54 -8.53 -4.27 -3.61
C ALA A 54 -9.18 -4.90 -2.37
N ALA A 55 -9.48 -6.20 -2.38
CA ALA A 55 -10.10 -6.90 -1.25
C ALA A 55 -9.23 -6.91 0.01
N VAL A 56 -7.90 -6.81 -0.15
CA VAL A 56 -6.96 -6.65 0.96
C VAL A 56 -6.58 -5.20 1.27
N GLY A 57 -7.22 -4.23 0.60
CA GLY A 57 -7.07 -2.80 0.88
C GLY A 57 -5.85 -2.14 0.24
N PHE A 58 -5.25 -2.76 -0.78
CA PHE A 58 -4.18 -2.13 -1.55
C PHE A 58 -4.72 -1.42 -2.79
N VAL A 59 -3.98 -0.41 -3.23
CA VAL A 59 -4.21 0.32 -4.48
C VAL A 59 -2.93 0.35 -5.29
N LEU A 60 -3.06 0.24 -6.61
CA LEU A 60 -1.92 0.35 -7.51
C LEU A 60 -1.57 1.82 -7.72
N VAL A 61 -0.35 2.20 -7.35
CA VAL A 61 0.21 3.53 -7.61
C VAL A 61 1.58 3.39 -8.25
N THR A 62 1.95 4.36 -9.09
CA THR A 62 3.30 4.40 -9.65
C THR A 62 4.30 4.89 -8.60
N ARG A 63 5.57 4.52 -8.73
CA ARG A 63 6.63 5.04 -7.84
C ARG A 63 6.68 6.56 -7.86
N LYS A 64 6.60 7.16 -9.05
CA LYS A 64 6.57 8.61 -9.25
C LYS A 64 5.50 9.31 -8.41
N TYR A 65 4.33 8.68 -8.24
CA TYR A 65 3.28 9.23 -7.38
C TYR A 65 3.72 9.29 -5.91
N LEU A 66 4.27 8.21 -5.38
CA LEU A 66 4.76 8.16 -4.00
C LEU A 66 6.01 9.02 -3.79
N ASP A 67 6.89 9.10 -4.77
CA ASP A 67 8.08 9.97 -4.74
C ASP A 67 7.66 11.44 -4.66
N ALA A 68 6.64 11.85 -5.42
CA ALA A 68 6.10 13.21 -5.34
C ALA A 68 5.50 13.52 -3.95
N VAL A 69 4.79 12.56 -3.34
CA VAL A 69 4.28 12.71 -1.97
C VAL A 69 5.42 12.82 -0.96
N ALA A 70 6.49 12.04 -1.13
CA ALA A 70 7.68 12.12 -0.28
C ALA A 70 8.35 13.50 -0.39
N THR A 71 8.55 14.01 -1.61
CA THR A 71 9.09 15.35 -1.84
C THR A 71 8.21 16.42 -1.19
N LEU A 72 6.88 16.36 -1.35
CA LEU A 72 5.96 17.28 -0.67
C LEU A 72 6.07 17.20 0.86
N GLY A 73 6.26 16.00 1.40
CA GLY A 73 6.52 15.76 2.82
C GLY A 73 7.78 16.47 3.31
N GLU A 74 8.85 16.42 2.51
CA GLU A 74 10.14 17.06 2.80
C GLU A 74 10.09 18.59 2.68
N VAL A 75 9.47 19.12 1.63
CA VAL A 75 9.52 20.57 1.33
C VAL A 75 8.39 21.39 1.98
N GLY A 76 7.22 20.79 2.25
CA GLY A 76 5.98 21.57 2.39
C GLY A 76 5.22 21.45 3.70
N VAL A 77 4.95 20.23 4.20
CA VAL A 77 3.93 20.04 5.24
C VAL A 77 4.43 20.06 6.68
N HIS A 78 5.70 19.71 6.93
CA HIS A 78 6.26 19.70 8.29
C HIS A 78 7.03 20.99 8.64
N CYS A 79 7.39 21.80 7.63
CA CYS A 79 8.20 23.01 7.79
C CYS A 79 7.37 24.20 8.29
N GLU A 80 7.55 24.59 9.56
CA GLU A 80 6.93 25.79 10.14
C GLU A 80 7.37 27.08 9.43
N CYS A 81 8.62 27.15 8.98
CA CYS A 81 9.22 28.34 8.37
C CYS A 81 8.63 28.63 6.97
N ALA A 82 8.40 27.59 6.16
CA ALA A 82 7.68 27.69 4.88
C ALA A 82 6.22 28.13 5.10
N ARG A 83 5.52 27.59 6.12
CA ARG A 83 4.15 28.01 6.48
C ARG A 83 4.07 29.46 6.96
N ARG A 84 5.17 30.00 7.49
CA ARG A 84 5.30 31.41 7.91
C ARG A 84 5.87 32.32 6.81
N GLY A 85 6.18 31.79 5.63
CA GLY A 85 6.66 32.58 4.48
C GLY A 85 8.15 32.88 4.45
N TYR A 86 8.98 32.18 5.25
CA TYR A 86 10.43 32.38 5.32
C TYR A 86 11.23 31.54 4.29
N GLY A 87 10.57 30.85 3.35
CA GLY A 87 11.22 29.97 2.37
C GLY A 87 11.27 28.49 2.79
N GLU A 88 11.86 27.66 1.94
CA GLU A 88 11.94 26.20 2.15
C GLU A 88 12.90 25.83 3.29
N CYS A 89 12.49 24.92 4.19
CA CYS A 89 13.40 24.37 5.20
C CYS A 89 14.48 23.53 4.52
N ARG A 90 15.76 23.84 4.73
CA ARG A 90 16.88 23.01 4.26
C ARG A 90 17.21 21.91 5.28
N GLN A 91 17.66 20.74 4.81
CA GLN A 91 18.24 19.73 5.68
C GLN A 91 19.55 20.26 6.29
N GLY A 92 19.65 20.28 7.63
CA GLY A 92 20.92 20.45 8.36
C GLY A 92 21.22 21.83 8.98
N GLY A 93 20.24 22.72 9.14
CA GLY A 93 20.42 24.03 9.78
C GLY A 93 19.20 24.52 10.56
N ASN A 94 19.35 25.63 11.29
CA ASN A 94 18.26 26.28 12.02
C ASN A 94 17.15 26.65 11.02
N PRO A 95 15.94 26.06 11.10
CA PRO A 95 15.05 25.93 9.94
C PRO A 95 14.48 27.25 9.39
N CYS A 96 14.69 28.38 10.07
CA CYS A 96 14.06 29.68 9.82
C CYS A 96 15.05 30.85 9.57
N GLU A 97 16.36 30.61 9.46
CA GLU A 97 17.31 31.70 9.15
C GLU A 97 17.56 31.80 7.63
N SER A 98 17.42 33.02 7.12
CA SER A 98 17.52 33.42 5.72
C SER A 98 18.92 33.29 5.13
#